data_AF-A0A919V7B2-F1
#
_entry.id   AF-A0A919V7B2-F1
#
_cell.length_a   1.000
_cell.length_b   1.000
_cell.length_c   1.000
_cell.angle_alpha   90.00
_cell.angle_beta   90.00
_cell.angle_gamma   90.00
#
_symmetry.space_group_name_H-M   'P 1'
#
loop_
_entity.id
_entity.type
_entity.pdbx_description
1 polymer ?
#
loop_
_entity_poly.entity_id
_entity_poly.type
_entity_poly.pdbx_seq_one_letter_code
_entity_poly.pdbx_strand_id
1 'polypeptide(L)'
;MMTGAELLARTLVTGEVFGVSAGASREAIAEGLGRDFAEEVGGRSGLRVMRRDYGLIEATFSEEREWTCTWMRIELHRLALQENLLHEALMRHGIAFENYTPWSGVLSVLDVTYAFPQPQEFRSGPGNRSFSVDEGHTIALTVDDSDTERNDYPGNGDIWAIEMSTFALPAL
;
A
#
# COMPACT_ATOMS: atom_id res chain seq x y z
N MET A 1 -1.18 -20.63 -2.71
CA MET A 1 -0.36 -19.59 -2.06
C MET A 1 -0.29 -18.45 -3.04
N MET A 2 -0.59 -17.22 -2.61
CA MET A 2 -0.61 -16.05 -3.47
C MET A 2 0.77 -15.37 -3.40
N THR A 3 1.26 -14.86 -4.52
CA THR A 3 2.50 -14.08 -4.58
C THR A 3 2.26 -12.63 -4.16
N GLY A 4 3.33 -11.91 -3.82
CA GLY A 4 3.27 -10.48 -3.59
C GLY A 4 2.63 -9.73 -4.77
N ALA A 5 3.07 -10.01 -6.00
CA ALA A 5 2.55 -9.36 -7.20
C ALA A 5 1.03 -9.59 -7.39
N GLU A 6 0.54 -10.81 -7.11
CA GLU A 6 -0.89 -11.11 -7.17
C GLU A 6 -1.69 -10.36 -6.10
N LEU A 7 -1.17 -10.24 -4.87
CA LEU A 7 -1.81 -9.43 -3.83
C LEU A 7 -1.88 -7.97 -4.27
N LEU A 8 -0.79 -7.39 -4.75
CA LEU A 8 -0.75 -5.99 -5.19
C LEU A 8 -1.71 -5.73 -6.35
N ALA A 9 -1.74 -6.62 -7.36
CA ALA A 9 -2.69 -6.52 -8.46
C ALA A 9 -4.14 -6.57 -7.96
N ARG A 10 -4.45 -7.49 -7.05
CA ARG A 10 -5.78 -7.57 -6.41
C ARG A 10 -6.10 -6.28 -5.65
N THR A 11 -5.14 -5.73 -4.91
CA THR A 11 -5.32 -4.47 -4.18
C THR A 11 -5.61 -3.32 -5.13
N LEU A 12 -4.90 -3.22 -6.26
CA LEU A 12 -5.17 -2.20 -7.29
C LEU A 12 -6.60 -2.31 -7.86
N VAL A 13 -7.09 -3.54 -8.06
CA VAL A 13 -8.43 -3.79 -8.60
C VAL A 13 -9.53 -3.51 -7.58
N THR A 14 -9.29 -3.82 -6.30
CA THR A 14 -10.33 -3.85 -5.27
C THR A 14 -10.31 -2.65 -4.32
N GLY A 15 -9.19 -1.93 -4.23
CA GLY A 15 -8.98 -0.92 -3.19
C GLY A 15 -8.82 -1.52 -1.79
N GLU A 16 -8.61 -2.84 -1.69
CA GLU A 16 -8.52 -3.58 -0.43
C GLU A 16 -7.19 -4.31 -0.28
N VAL A 17 -6.70 -4.38 0.96
CA VAL A 17 -5.58 -5.22 1.36
C VAL A 17 -5.99 -6.03 2.58
N PHE A 18 -5.80 -7.35 2.53
CA PHE A 18 -6.24 -8.28 3.60
C PHE A 18 -7.71 -8.13 4.01
N GLY A 19 -8.58 -7.74 3.07
CA GLY A 19 -10.03 -7.59 3.28
C GLY A 19 -10.43 -6.28 3.97
N VAL A 20 -9.53 -5.29 4.01
CA VAL A 20 -9.81 -3.96 4.56
C VAL A 20 -9.40 -2.86 3.58
N SER A 21 -10.07 -1.71 3.67
CA SER A 21 -9.86 -0.55 2.81
C SER A 21 -9.80 0.75 3.59
N ALA A 22 -9.38 1.80 2.90
CA ALA A 22 -9.74 3.16 3.32
C ALA A 22 -11.28 3.28 3.40
N GLY A 23 -11.78 3.96 4.42
CA GLY A 23 -13.19 4.06 4.80
C GLY A 23 -13.60 3.10 5.93
N ALA A 24 -12.77 2.11 6.27
CA ALA A 24 -13.07 1.17 7.34
C ALA A 24 -12.89 1.78 8.75
N SER A 25 -13.60 1.22 9.72
CA SER A 25 -13.44 1.57 11.14
C SER A 25 -12.14 1.00 11.73
N ARG A 26 -11.70 1.54 12.88
CA ARG A 26 -10.53 1.00 13.61
C ARG A 26 -10.68 -0.48 13.94
N GLU A 27 -11.89 -0.91 14.29
CA GLU A 27 -12.20 -2.29 14.64
C GLU A 27 -12.09 -3.20 13.42
N ALA A 28 -12.64 -2.79 12.26
CA ALA A 28 -12.52 -3.54 11.02
C ALA A 28 -11.05 -3.66 10.57
N ILE A 29 -10.28 -2.56 10.65
CA ILE A 29 -8.83 -2.60 10.37
C ILE A 29 -8.14 -3.59 11.32
N ALA A 30 -8.46 -3.57 12.62
CA ALA A 30 -7.84 -4.45 13.60
C ALA A 30 -8.25 -5.93 13.44
N GLU A 31 -9.42 -6.22 12.88
CA GLU A 31 -9.83 -7.58 12.54
C GLU A 31 -9.07 -8.11 11.32
N GLY A 32 -8.87 -7.28 10.28
CA GLY A 32 -8.12 -7.67 9.08
C GLY A 32 -6.60 -7.73 9.29
N LEU A 33 -6.02 -6.72 9.94
CA LEU A 33 -4.57 -6.56 10.12
C LEU A 33 -4.08 -7.02 11.49
N GLY A 34 -4.97 -7.32 12.42
CA GLY A 34 -4.64 -7.70 13.81
C GLY A 34 -4.53 -6.53 14.77
N ARG A 35 -4.01 -6.84 15.95
CA ARG A 35 -3.96 -5.92 17.08
C ARG A 35 -2.54 -5.57 17.52
N ASP A 36 -1.54 -6.03 16.78
CA ASP A 36 -0.14 -5.65 16.98
C ASP A 36 0.20 -4.49 16.05
N PHE A 37 0.32 -3.29 16.61
CA PHE A 37 0.63 -2.07 15.89
C PHE A 37 1.28 -1.04 16.81
N ALA A 38 2.13 -0.19 16.24
CA ALA A 38 2.52 1.06 16.87
C ALA A 38 1.46 2.12 16.57
N GLU A 39 1.02 2.87 17.58
CA GLU A 39 0.00 3.92 17.44
C GLU A 39 0.58 5.29 17.79
N GLU A 40 0.32 6.28 16.93
CA GLU A 40 0.68 7.67 17.13
C GLU A 40 -0.56 8.54 16.90
N VAL A 41 -0.89 9.41 17.87
CA VAL A 41 -2.04 10.32 17.76
C VAL A 41 -1.55 11.76 17.84
N GLY A 42 -1.92 12.55 16.84
CA GLY A 42 -1.58 13.96 16.72
C GLY A 42 -2.76 14.85 16.36
N GLY A 43 -2.48 16.14 16.21
CA GLY A 43 -3.47 17.15 15.84
C GLY A 43 -4.16 17.83 17.03
N ARG A 44 -5.17 18.65 16.72
CA ARG A 44 -5.96 19.40 17.71
C ARG A 44 -7.38 18.85 17.79
N SER A 45 -8.11 19.15 18.87
CA SER A 45 -9.50 18.73 19.04
C SER A 45 -10.34 19.04 17.79
N GLY A 46 -11.08 18.04 17.28
CA GLY A 46 -11.89 18.12 16.06
C GLY A 46 -11.13 17.97 14.73
N LEU A 47 -9.81 17.80 14.77
CA LEU A 47 -8.92 17.58 13.62
C LEU A 47 -7.78 16.63 14.04
N ARG A 48 -8.08 15.61 14.83
CA ARG A 48 -7.07 14.63 15.27
C ARG A 48 -6.83 13.61 14.18
N VAL A 49 -5.57 13.21 14.07
CA VAL A 49 -5.11 12.17 13.16
C VAL A 49 -4.43 11.10 13.97
N MET A 50 -4.72 9.84 13.65
CA MET A 50 -4.10 8.68 14.27
C MET A 50 -3.42 7.87 13.18
N ARG A 51 -2.14 7.55 13.37
CA ARG A 51 -1.38 6.63 12.52
C ARG A 51 -1.19 5.32 13.26
N ARG A 52 -1.48 4.21 12.59
CA ARG A 52 -1.17 2.85 13.06
C ARG A 52 -0.24 2.17 12.08
N ASP A 53 0.89 1.70 12.57
CA ASP A 53 1.88 0.97 11.80
C ASP A 53 1.86 -0.51 12.20
N TYR A 54 1.47 -1.37 11.26
CA TYR A 54 1.38 -2.83 11.39
C TYR A 54 2.60 -3.52 10.73
N GLY A 55 3.72 -2.81 10.56
CA GLY A 55 4.91 -3.33 9.89
C GLY A 55 4.82 -3.21 8.37
N LEU A 56 4.07 -4.09 7.71
CA LEU A 56 3.90 -4.01 6.24
C LEU A 56 2.82 -3.01 5.83
N ILE A 57 1.83 -2.77 6.69
CA ILE A 57 0.71 -1.88 6.41
C ILE A 57 0.74 -0.70 7.37
N GLU A 58 0.61 0.51 6.84
CA GLU A 58 0.31 1.70 7.62
C GLU A 58 -1.13 2.14 7.36
N ALA A 59 -1.86 2.52 8.40
CA ALA A 59 -3.21 3.05 8.31
C ALA A 59 -3.31 4.39 9.06
N THR A 60 -3.84 5.39 8.37
CA THR A 60 -4.14 6.70 8.94
C THR A 60 -5.64 6.86 9.12
N PHE A 61 -6.04 7.36 10.30
CA PHE A 61 -7.42 7.61 10.67
C PHE A 61 -7.63 9.09 10.97
N SER A 62 -8.78 9.61 10.59
CA SER A 62 -9.23 10.96 10.95
C SER A 62 -10.35 10.89 11.99
N GLU A 63 -10.34 11.82 12.95
CA GLU A 63 -11.43 12.01 13.91
C GLU A 63 -12.28 13.22 13.53
N GLU A 64 -13.24 13.02 12.62
CA GLU A 64 -14.30 14.00 12.38
C GLU A 64 -15.48 13.77 13.34
N ARG A 65 -15.93 12.52 13.45
CA ARG A 65 -17.00 12.07 14.37
C ARG A 65 -16.64 10.75 15.03
N GLU A 66 -16.14 9.82 14.23
CA GLU A 66 -15.56 8.54 14.65
C GLU A 66 -14.25 8.33 13.90
N TRP A 67 -13.35 7.55 14.48
CA TRP A 67 -12.07 7.22 13.85
C TRP A 67 -12.30 6.33 12.63
N THR A 68 -12.21 6.93 11.46
CA THR A 68 -12.34 6.24 10.17
C THR A 68 -11.01 6.27 9.45
N CYS A 69 -10.62 5.14 8.87
CA CYS A 69 -9.40 5.06 8.08
C CYS A 69 -9.55 5.94 6.83
N THR A 70 -8.74 6.97 6.67
CA THR A 70 -8.78 7.85 5.50
C THR A 70 -7.73 7.50 4.47
N TRP A 71 -6.69 6.79 4.90
CA TRP A 71 -5.58 6.40 4.05
C TRP A 71 -4.91 5.13 4.56
N MET A 72 -4.48 4.28 3.64
CA MET A 72 -3.72 3.06 3.91
C MET A 72 -2.54 2.96 2.97
N ARG A 73 -1.44 2.35 3.42
CA ARG A 73 -0.26 2.11 2.60
C ARG A 73 0.34 0.74 2.85
N ILE A 74 0.75 0.08 1.78
CA ILE A 74 1.58 -1.12 1.81
C ILE A 74 3.03 -0.69 1.60
N GLU A 75 3.88 -0.87 2.60
CA GLU A 75 5.26 -0.37 2.65
C GLU A 75 6.25 -1.44 2.15
N LEU A 76 6.22 -1.69 0.84
CA LEU A 76 7.00 -2.73 0.14
C LEU A 76 8.51 -2.58 0.33
N HIS A 77 9.00 -1.34 0.40
CA HIS A 77 10.42 -1.06 0.64
C HIS A 77 10.96 -1.66 1.95
N ARG A 78 10.09 -1.92 2.95
CA ARG A 78 10.51 -2.53 4.23
C ARG A 78 10.88 -4.01 4.08
N LEU A 79 10.36 -4.69 3.07
CA LEU A 79 10.63 -6.12 2.82
C LEU A 79 12.10 -6.40 2.48
N ALA A 80 12.81 -5.42 1.92
CA ALA A 80 14.24 -5.53 1.64
C ALA A 80 15.10 -5.67 2.92
N LEU A 81 14.64 -5.07 4.03
CA LEU A 81 15.39 -4.96 5.28
C LEU A 81 14.82 -5.80 6.43
N GLN A 82 13.58 -6.27 6.32
CA GLN A 82 12.84 -6.89 7.42
C GLN A 82 12.35 -8.29 7.05
N GLU A 83 13.20 -9.30 7.21
CA GLU A 83 12.87 -10.71 6.94
C GLU A 83 11.66 -11.20 7.76
N ASN A 84 11.46 -10.65 8.97
CA ASN A 84 10.29 -10.94 9.79
C ASN A 84 8.97 -10.56 9.11
N LEU A 85 8.94 -9.50 8.29
CA LEU A 85 7.73 -9.11 7.54
C LEU A 85 7.41 -10.11 6.44
N LEU A 86 8.43 -10.66 5.75
CA LEU A 86 8.24 -11.71 4.76
C LEU A 86 7.65 -12.97 5.41
N HIS A 87 8.21 -13.36 6.56
CA HIS A 87 7.73 -14.50 7.32
C HIS A 87 6.31 -14.30 7.83
N GLU A 88 5.99 -13.11 8.37
CA GLU A 88 4.65 -12.78 8.85
C GLU A 88 3.64 -12.82 7.70
N ALA A 89 3.93 -12.17 6.56
CA ALA A 89 3.04 -12.18 5.41
C ALA A 89 2.73 -13.59 4.92
N LEU A 90 3.73 -14.48 4.91
CA LEU A 90 3.55 -15.87 4.53
C LEU A 90 2.73 -16.65 5.56
N MET A 91 3.10 -16.58 6.84
CA MET A 91 2.48 -17.38 7.90
C MET A 91 1.06 -16.93 8.21
N ARG A 92 0.81 -15.62 8.17
CA ARG A 92 -0.44 -15.02 8.61
C ARG A 92 -1.44 -14.84 7.49
N HIS A 93 -0.96 -14.47 6.31
CA HIS A 93 -1.82 -14.12 5.17
C HIS A 93 -1.65 -15.08 3.98
N GLY A 94 -0.72 -16.04 4.04
CA GLY A 94 -0.49 -16.99 2.95
C GLY A 94 0.13 -16.35 1.71
N ILE A 95 0.82 -15.21 1.89
CA ILE A 95 1.41 -14.41 0.82
C ILE A 95 2.92 -14.61 0.77
N ALA A 96 3.42 -15.11 -0.35
CA ALA A 96 4.84 -15.20 -0.61
C ALA A 96 5.33 -13.91 -1.30
N PHE A 97 5.91 -13.01 -0.52
CA PHE A 97 6.63 -11.86 -1.06
C PHE A 97 8.08 -12.21 -1.39
N GLU A 98 8.59 -11.55 -2.42
CA GLU A 98 10.03 -11.38 -2.62
C GLU A 98 10.50 -10.12 -1.88
N ASN A 99 11.81 -9.98 -1.63
CA ASN A 99 12.39 -8.78 -1.03
C ASN A 99 12.10 -7.52 -1.84
N TYR A 100 11.92 -7.68 -3.16
CA TYR A 100 11.59 -6.62 -4.11
C TYR A 100 10.45 -7.11 -5.01
N THR A 101 9.46 -6.26 -5.25
CA THR A 101 8.39 -6.59 -6.20
C THR A 101 8.51 -5.70 -7.43
N PRO A 102 8.87 -6.25 -8.60
CA PRO A 102 8.99 -5.47 -9.82
C PRO A 102 7.60 -5.03 -10.30
N TRP A 103 7.50 -3.78 -10.77
CA TRP A 103 6.24 -3.23 -11.29
C TRP A 103 5.72 -4.03 -12.49
N SER A 104 6.63 -4.48 -13.35
CA SER A 104 6.31 -5.34 -14.50
C SER A 104 5.61 -6.65 -14.12
N GLY A 105 5.92 -7.21 -12.95
CA GLY A 105 5.25 -8.39 -12.42
C GLY A 105 3.79 -8.11 -12.10
N VAL A 106 3.49 -6.99 -11.45
CA VAL A 106 2.11 -6.58 -11.14
C VAL A 106 1.33 -6.26 -12.42
N LEU A 107 1.93 -5.55 -13.37
CA LEU A 107 1.31 -5.27 -14.67
C LEU A 107 0.95 -6.55 -15.43
N SER A 108 1.84 -7.56 -15.41
CA SER A 108 1.55 -8.85 -16.02
C SER A 108 0.35 -9.54 -15.38
N VAL A 109 0.19 -9.45 -14.05
CA VAL A 109 -0.97 -10.04 -13.37
C VAL A 109 -2.26 -9.28 -13.69
N LEU A 110 -2.21 -7.94 -13.70
CA LEU A 110 -3.35 -7.10 -14.06
C LEU A 110 -3.88 -7.39 -15.46
N ASP A 111 -2.98 -7.50 -16.43
CA ASP A 111 -3.30 -7.78 -17.83
C ASP A 111 -3.92 -9.17 -17.99
N VAL A 112 -3.26 -10.20 -17.47
CA VAL A 112 -3.66 -11.60 -17.67
C VAL A 112 -4.91 -11.98 -16.86
N THR A 113 -5.04 -11.48 -15.63
CA THR A 113 -6.04 -11.99 -14.68
C THR A 113 -7.30 -11.12 -14.62
N TYR A 114 -7.13 -9.80 -14.70
CA TYR A 114 -8.19 -8.86 -14.39
C TYR A 114 -8.70 -8.09 -15.60
N ALA A 115 -8.00 -8.14 -16.74
CA ALA A 115 -8.25 -7.26 -17.90
C ALA A 115 -8.39 -5.79 -17.45
N PHE A 116 -7.61 -5.41 -16.44
CA PHE A 116 -7.76 -4.15 -15.74
C PHE A 116 -7.16 -3.00 -16.57
N PRO A 117 -7.81 -1.82 -16.65
CA PRO A 117 -7.25 -0.67 -17.35
C PRO A 117 -5.83 -0.37 -16.88
N GLN A 118 -4.91 -0.13 -17.81
CA GLN A 118 -3.52 0.12 -17.45
C GLN A 118 -3.43 1.35 -16.53
N PRO A 119 -2.80 1.24 -15.35
CA PRO A 119 -2.60 2.38 -14.46
C PRO A 119 -1.95 3.55 -15.19
N GLN A 120 -2.47 4.75 -14.97
CA GLN A 120 -2.00 5.95 -15.65
C GLN A 120 -0.94 6.63 -14.80
N GLU A 121 0.20 6.96 -15.40
CA GLU A 121 1.18 7.80 -14.73
C GLU A 121 0.61 9.21 -14.57
N PHE A 122 0.53 9.69 -13.34
CA PHE A 122 0.03 11.04 -13.05
C PHE A 122 1.12 11.96 -12.47
N ARG A 123 2.26 11.39 -12.05
CA ARG A 123 3.40 12.15 -11.55
C ARG A 123 4.71 11.42 -11.80
N SER A 124 5.72 12.17 -12.18
CA SER A 124 7.11 11.72 -12.26
C SER A 124 8.02 12.76 -11.62
N GLY A 125 8.92 12.34 -10.75
CA GLY A 125 9.95 13.16 -10.14
C GLY A 125 11.31 12.45 -10.12
N PRO A 126 12.38 13.12 -9.68
CA PRO A 126 13.68 12.47 -9.55
C PRO A 126 13.61 11.26 -8.61
N GLY A 127 13.83 10.05 -9.14
CA GLY A 127 13.78 8.81 -8.36
C GLY A 127 12.38 8.31 -8.03
N ASN A 128 11.31 8.86 -8.62
CA ASN A 128 9.97 8.30 -8.41
C ASN A 128 9.01 8.48 -9.59
N ARG A 129 8.19 7.46 -9.80
CA ARG A 129 7.02 7.50 -10.69
C ARG A 129 5.79 7.10 -9.92
N SER A 130 4.71 7.88 -10.12
CA SER A 130 3.42 7.64 -9.50
C SER A 130 2.32 7.35 -10.51
N PHE A 131 1.59 6.27 -10.26
CA PHE A 131 0.50 5.78 -11.11
C PHE A 131 -0.82 5.80 -10.34
N SER A 132 -1.91 6.11 -11.03
CA SER A 132 -3.28 6.08 -10.52
C SER A 132 -4.13 5.07 -11.28
N VAL A 133 -5.16 4.57 -10.60
CA VAL A 133 -5.94 3.41 -11.04
C VAL A 133 -7.43 3.73 -11.19
N ASP A 134 -7.94 4.72 -10.45
CA ASP A 134 -9.31 5.26 -10.58
C ASP A 134 -9.43 6.70 -10.00
N GLU A 135 -10.49 7.43 -10.39
CA GLU A 135 -10.86 8.77 -9.91
C GLU A 135 -11.56 8.76 -8.54
N GLY A 136 -12.23 7.66 -8.15
CA GLY A 136 -13.00 7.56 -6.89
C GLY A 136 -12.20 7.02 -5.70
N HIS A 137 -11.23 6.14 -5.97
CA HIS A 137 -10.26 5.63 -5.00
C HIS A 137 -8.87 5.80 -5.61
N THR A 138 -8.18 6.87 -5.25
CA THR A 138 -6.83 7.02 -5.79
C THR A 138 -5.91 6.00 -5.12
N ILE A 139 -5.46 5.04 -5.91
CA ILE A 139 -4.37 4.16 -5.54
C ILE A 139 -3.10 4.71 -6.15
N ALA A 140 -2.19 5.25 -5.33
CA ALA A 140 -0.90 5.76 -5.80
C ALA A 140 0.20 4.73 -5.57
N LEU A 141 0.88 4.35 -6.65
CA LEU A 141 2.05 3.48 -6.60
C LEU A 141 3.31 4.33 -6.70
N THR A 142 4.30 4.18 -5.82
CA THR A 142 5.62 4.78 -6.06
C THR A 142 6.59 3.72 -6.60
N VAL A 143 7.14 3.93 -7.80
CA VAL A 143 8.21 3.10 -8.40
C VAL A 143 9.51 3.91 -8.35
N ASP A 144 10.58 3.38 -7.74
CA ASP A 144 11.86 4.10 -7.70
C ASP A 144 12.50 4.03 -9.10
N ASP A 145 12.62 5.20 -9.74
CA ASP A 145 13.17 5.40 -11.09
C ASP A 145 14.44 6.24 -11.01
N SER A 146 15.39 5.74 -10.23
CA SER A 146 16.79 6.14 -10.21
C SER A 146 17.64 5.04 -10.86
N ASP A 147 18.86 5.35 -11.33
CA ASP A 147 19.85 4.34 -11.79
C ASP A 147 20.41 3.50 -10.60
N THR A 148 19.62 3.32 -9.54
CA THR A 148 20.07 2.71 -8.29
C THR A 148 19.94 1.19 -8.38
N GLU A 149 21.06 0.52 -8.14
CA GLU A 149 21.08 -0.94 -7.95
C GLU A 149 20.34 -1.32 -6.66
N ARG A 150 19.66 -2.47 -6.67
CA ARG A 150 19.04 -3.04 -5.47
C ARG A 150 20.06 -3.16 -4.35
N ASN A 151 19.75 -2.64 -3.16
CA ASN A 151 20.61 -2.72 -1.99
C ASN A 151 19.78 -2.89 -0.71
N ASP A 152 19.86 -1.96 0.23
CA ASP A 152 18.94 -1.85 1.36
C ASP A 152 17.54 -1.36 0.94
N TYR A 153 17.37 -0.97 -0.32
CA TYR A 153 16.13 -0.41 -0.86
C TYR A 153 15.77 -1.00 -2.24
N PRO A 154 14.48 -0.90 -2.65
CA PRO A 154 14.04 -1.18 -4.02
C PRO A 154 14.87 -0.43 -5.06
N GLY A 155 15.19 -1.10 -6.18
CA GLY A 155 15.95 -0.51 -7.28
C GLY A 155 15.06 -0.08 -8.44
N ASN A 156 15.68 0.25 -9.58
CA ASN A 156 14.95 0.70 -10.77
C ASN A 156 13.82 -0.28 -11.15
N GLY A 157 12.58 0.25 -11.21
CA GLY A 157 11.41 -0.52 -11.65
C GLY A 157 10.75 -1.37 -10.55
N ASP A 158 11.27 -1.35 -9.33
CA ASP A 158 10.65 -1.97 -8.17
C ASP A 158 9.65 -1.05 -7.48
N ILE A 159 8.65 -1.64 -6.84
CA ILE A 159 7.62 -0.93 -6.11
C ILE A 159 8.13 -0.54 -4.72
N TRP A 160 8.10 0.75 -4.42
CA TRP A 160 8.38 1.29 -3.10
C TRP A 160 7.20 1.12 -2.13
N ALA A 161 6.00 1.51 -2.59
CA ALA A 161 4.77 1.41 -1.81
C ALA A 161 3.51 1.53 -2.69
N ILE A 162 2.38 1.04 -2.15
CA ILE A 162 1.02 1.25 -2.68
C ILE A 162 0.20 2.01 -1.64
N GLU A 163 -0.44 3.09 -2.05
CA GLU A 163 -1.25 3.95 -1.19
C GLU A 163 -2.71 3.90 -1.62
N MET A 164 -3.66 3.84 -0.70
CA MET A 164 -5.10 3.80 -0.94
C MET A 164 -5.77 4.87 -0.08
N SER A 165 -6.77 5.57 -0.60
CA SER A 165 -7.44 6.65 0.15
C SER A 165 -8.92 6.82 -0.18
N THR A 166 -9.65 7.48 0.73
CA THR A 166 -11.07 7.83 0.54
C THR A 166 -11.30 9.12 -0.24
N PHE A 167 -10.23 9.82 -0.62
CA PHE A 167 -10.31 11.08 -1.33
C PHE A 167 -9.51 10.97 -2.62
N ALA A 168 -9.89 11.71 -3.66
CA ALA A 168 -9.00 11.89 -4.80
C ALA A 168 -7.69 12.51 -4.30
N LEU A 169 -6.53 11.93 -4.63
CA LEU A 169 -5.27 12.60 -4.32
C LEU A 169 -5.28 13.96 -5.04
N PRO A 170 -4.93 15.06 -4.35
CA PRO A 170 -4.84 16.34 -5.01
C PRO A 170 -3.83 16.23 -6.15
N ALA A 171 -4.26 16.57 -7.36
CA ALA A 171 -3.34 16.95 -8.43
C ALA A 171 -2.63 18.23 -7.96
N LEU A 172 -1.49 18.08 -7.27
CA LEU A 172 -0.58 19.19 -6.98
C LEU A 172 0.35 19.38 -8.18
#